data_AF-A0AAV0U0C6-F1
#
_entry.id   AF-A0AAV0U0C6-F1
#
_cell.length_a   1.000
_cell.length_b   1.000
_cell.length_c   1.000
_cell.angle_alpha   90.00
_cell.angle_beta   90.00
_cell.angle_gamma   90.00
#
_symmetry.space_group_name_H-M   'P 1'
#
loop_
_entity.id
_entity.type
_entity.pdbx_description
1 polymer ?
#
loop_
_entity_poly.entity_id
_entity_poly.type
_entity_poly.pdbx_seq_one_letter_code
_entity_poly.pdbx_strand_id
1 'polypeptide(L)'
;MLYCSAAHCCYSQPCEPFSCRPKRALAPVKDFEFTSNGCGTSGLSIGSGKDFQECCDWHDACYSVCGMPKANCEKRFQKCLKVKCRKIRSQKKREECMSTAKVFYIGANMVGCSAYEDAQKEACECVPADIAAFATRERVKYFLKENGAPDADVEEEAIDALLEKYKGDEPTMFLRLLKNPSRRKKKGIQIEKKVPVEEHEEL
;
A
#
# COMPACT_ATOMS: atom_id res chain seq x y z
N MET A 1 33.58 -27.88 -8.14
CA MET A 1 32.94 -27.81 -6.81
C MET A 1 32.77 -26.34 -6.46
N LEU A 2 31.58 -25.77 -6.68
CA LEU A 2 31.28 -24.40 -6.25
C LEU A 2 30.94 -24.43 -4.76
N TYR A 3 31.74 -23.71 -3.96
CA TYR A 3 31.47 -23.49 -2.54
C TYR A 3 30.29 -22.54 -2.40
N CYS A 4 29.13 -23.08 -2.01
CA CYS A 4 28.02 -22.28 -1.49
C CYS A 4 28.25 -22.14 0.02
N SER A 5 28.80 -21.02 0.47
CA SER A 5 28.89 -20.72 1.90
C SER A 5 27.48 -20.60 2.48
N ALA A 6 27.17 -21.44 3.46
CA ALA A 6 25.87 -21.62 4.12
C ALA A 6 25.31 -20.39 4.86
N ALA A 7 25.88 -19.19 4.68
CA ALA A 7 25.44 -17.95 5.33
C ALA A 7 24.50 -17.09 4.46
N HIS A 8 24.31 -17.41 3.19
CA HIS A 8 23.45 -16.63 2.26
C HIS A 8 22.11 -17.31 1.96
N CYS A 9 21.75 -18.36 2.69
CA CYS A 9 20.47 -19.02 2.56
C CYS A 9 19.41 -18.28 3.39
N CYS A 10 18.52 -17.55 2.71
CA CYS A 10 17.18 -17.20 3.20
C CYS A 10 17.04 -16.29 4.42
N TYR A 11 17.82 -15.21 4.53
CA TYR A 11 17.39 -14.05 5.33
C TYR A 11 16.90 -12.97 4.37
N SER A 12 15.60 -12.91 4.12
CA SER A 12 15.00 -11.68 3.59
C SER A 12 15.39 -10.58 4.57
N GLN A 13 16.35 -9.72 4.21
CA GLN A 13 16.66 -8.59 5.07
C GLN A 13 15.35 -7.82 5.31
N PRO A 14 15.01 -7.52 6.58
CA PRO A 14 13.81 -6.75 6.85
C PRO A 14 13.91 -5.46 6.05
N CYS A 15 12.92 -5.21 5.18
CA CYS A 15 12.94 -4.00 4.36
C CYS A 15 13.03 -2.79 5.29
N GLU A 16 14.06 -1.97 5.11
CA GLU A 16 14.30 -0.83 5.99
C GLU A 16 13.18 0.20 5.80
N PRO A 17 12.57 0.72 6.88
CA PRO A 17 11.61 1.79 6.77
C PRO A 17 12.22 3.01 6.07
N PHE A 18 11.49 3.61 5.14
CA PHE A 18 11.90 4.87 4.54
C PHE A 18 12.13 5.90 5.66
N SER A 19 13.30 6.52 5.68
CA SER A 19 13.73 7.37 6.79
C SER A 19 14.36 8.66 6.29
N CYS A 20 14.22 9.71 7.09
CA CYS A 20 14.74 11.03 6.80
C CYS A 20 16.04 11.30 7.55
N ARG A 21 16.87 12.19 6.98
CA ARG A 21 18.05 12.71 7.68
C ARG A 21 17.65 13.38 9.01
N PRO A 22 18.57 13.47 9.99
CA PRO A 22 18.31 14.14 11.26
C PRO A 22 17.71 15.55 11.07
N LYS A 23 16.79 15.94 11.97
CA LYS A 23 16.00 17.19 11.94
C LYS A 23 14.96 17.30 10.82
N ARG A 24 14.84 16.28 9.97
CA ARG A 24 13.70 16.12 9.06
C ARG A 24 12.81 14.98 9.55
N ALA A 25 11.53 15.06 9.21
CA ALA A 25 10.56 14.02 9.48
C ALA A 25 9.82 13.66 8.19
N LEU A 26 9.26 12.46 8.17
CA LEU A 26 8.39 12.00 7.09
C LEU A 26 7.10 12.80 7.08
N ALA A 27 6.70 13.26 5.90
CA ALA A 27 5.39 13.78 5.65
C ALA A 27 4.84 13.18 4.35
N PRO A 28 3.52 12.97 4.24
CA PRO A 28 2.92 12.54 2.99
C PRO A 28 2.93 13.68 1.97
N VAL A 29 3.27 13.36 0.72
CA VAL A 29 3.18 14.32 -0.40
C VAL A 29 1.72 14.77 -0.55
N LYS A 30 1.48 16.09 -0.55
CA LYS A 30 0.15 16.70 -0.42
C LYS A 30 -0.87 16.23 -1.46
N ASP A 31 -0.48 16.13 -2.71
CA ASP A 31 -1.33 15.80 -3.85
C ASP A 31 -1.08 14.41 -4.43
N PHE A 32 -0.36 13.54 -3.71
CA PHE A 32 -0.07 12.18 -4.13
C PHE A 32 -1.33 11.41 -4.58
N GLU A 33 -1.24 10.71 -5.70
CA GLU A 33 -2.31 9.87 -6.23
C GLU A 33 -1.94 8.39 -6.12
N PHE A 34 -2.88 7.57 -5.64
CA PHE A 34 -2.64 6.15 -5.43
C PHE A 34 -2.71 5.39 -6.75
N THR A 35 -1.67 4.60 -7.03
CA THR A 35 -1.58 3.74 -8.22
C THR A 35 -1.34 2.29 -7.81
N SER A 36 -1.59 1.36 -8.73
CA SER A 36 -1.38 -0.08 -8.55
C SER A 36 -0.99 -0.73 -9.87
N ASN A 37 -0.12 -1.72 -9.81
CA ASN A 37 0.17 -2.62 -10.93
C ASN A 37 -0.54 -3.98 -10.76
N GLY A 38 -1.25 -4.15 -9.64
CA GLY A 38 -2.08 -5.30 -9.35
C GLY A 38 -1.26 -6.49 -8.87
N CYS A 39 -1.65 -7.69 -9.29
CA CYS A 39 -0.99 -8.92 -8.88
C CYS A 39 0.31 -9.24 -9.65
N GLY A 40 0.87 -8.27 -10.39
CA GLY A 40 2.06 -8.46 -11.21
C GLY A 40 3.33 -7.96 -10.53
N THR A 41 4.35 -8.81 -10.48
CA THR A 41 5.76 -8.38 -10.44
C THR A 41 6.33 -8.68 -11.82
N SER A 42 7.08 -7.74 -12.42
CA SER A 42 7.83 -7.87 -13.69
C SER A 42 7.74 -9.25 -14.37
N GLY A 43 6.71 -9.48 -15.19
CA GLY A 43 6.62 -10.64 -16.09
C GLY A 43 5.89 -11.91 -15.61
N LEU A 44 5.36 -12.01 -14.38
CA LEU A 44 4.63 -13.23 -13.94
C LEU A 44 3.12 -13.01 -13.78
N SER A 45 2.36 -13.18 -14.86
CA SER A 45 0.89 -13.21 -14.80
C SER A 45 0.42 -14.61 -14.42
N ILE A 46 0.24 -14.87 -13.12
CA ILE A 46 -0.38 -16.14 -12.68
C ILE A 46 -1.87 -16.06 -13.05
N GLY A 47 -2.37 -17.02 -13.85
CA GLY A 47 -3.78 -17.04 -14.29
C GLY A 47 -4.83 -17.00 -13.16
N SER A 48 -4.44 -17.32 -11.93
CA SER A 48 -5.23 -17.18 -10.70
C SER A 48 -5.18 -15.79 -10.05
N GLY A 49 -4.42 -14.84 -10.59
CA GLY A 49 -4.28 -13.47 -10.07
C GLY A 49 -5.56 -12.64 -10.18
N LYS A 50 -6.45 -12.96 -11.13
CA LYS A 50 -7.73 -12.25 -11.30
C LYS A 50 -8.62 -12.33 -10.05
N ASP A 51 -8.63 -13.48 -9.37
CA ASP A 51 -9.44 -13.67 -8.15
C ASP A 51 -8.90 -12.89 -6.94
N PHE A 52 -7.62 -12.52 -6.99
CA PHE A 52 -6.93 -11.75 -5.95
C PHE A 52 -6.61 -10.32 -6.36
N GLN A 53 -7.03 -9.86 -7.54
CA GLN A 53 -6.71 -8.53 -8.08
C GLN A 53 -6.98 -7.43 -7.04
N GLU A 54 -8.18 -7.39 -6.46
CA GLU A 54 -8.54 -6.40 -5.44
C GLU A 54 -7.60 -6.46 -4.22
N CYS A 55 -7.13 -7.65 -3.82
CA CYS A 55 -6.20 -7.78 -2.72
C CYS A 55 -4.82 -7.21 -3.05
N CYS A 56 -4.36 -7.39 -4.29
CA CYS A 56 -3.10 -6.83 -4.76
C CYS A 56 -3.21 -5.31 -4.92
N ASP A 57 -4.30 -4.80 -5.50
CA ASP A 57 -4.53 -3.35 -5.62
C ASP A 57 -4.49 -2.66 -4.24
N TRP A 58 -5.10 -3.27 -3.23
CA TRP A 58 -5.08 -2.76 -1.86
C TRP A 58 -3.76 -2.99 -1.11
N HIS A 59 -2.90 -3.88 -1.59
CA HIS A 59 -1.55 -4.08 -1.06
C HIS A 59 -0.62 -2.99 -1.59
N ASP A 60 -0.66 -2.71 -2.90
CA ASP A 60 0.05 -1.59 -3.53
C ASP A 60 -0.34 -0.26 -2.89
N ALA A 61 -1.65 0.00 -2.79
CA ALA A 61 -2.13 1.23 -2.17
C ALA A 61 -1.71 1.34 -0.69
N CYS A 62 -1.54 0.22 0.02
CA CYS A 62 -1.03 0.23 1.39
C CYS A 62 0.46 0.58 1.43
N TYR A 63 1.25 0.04 0.50
CA TYR A 63 2.66 0.43 0.33
C TYR A 63 2.82 1.90 0.00
N SER A 64 1.89 2.49 -0.75
CA SER A 64 1.92 3.91 -1.08
C SER A 64 1.31 4.83 -0.01
N VAL A 65 0.96 4.32 1.18
CA VAL A 65 0.65 5.21 2.31
C VAL A 65 1.94 5.58 2.99
N CYS A 66 2.30 6.87 2.95
CA CYS A 66 3.54 7.35 3.55
C CYS A 66 3.67 6.93 5.03
N GLY A 67 4.82 6.35 5.39
CA GLY A 67 5.13 5.89 6.75
C GLY A 67 4.43 4.60 7.17
N MET A 68 3.66 3.96 6.30
CA MET A 68 2.97 2.70 6.62
C MET A 68 3.98 1.56 6.80
N PRO A 69 4.02 0.88 7.95
CA PRO A 69 4.91 -0.26 8.12
C PRO A 69 4.56 -1.40 7.14
N LYS A 70 5.55 -1.90 6.39
CA LYS A 70 5.34 -3.04 5.46
C LYS A 70 4.60 -4.20 6.10
N ALA A 71 4.95 -4.57 7.34
CA ALA A 71 4.30 -5.65 8.08
C ALA A 71 2.77 -5.46 8.24
N ASN A 72 2.30 -4.21 8.35
CA ASN A 72 0.87 -3.91 8.39
C ASN A 72 0.20 -4.22 7.04
N CYS A 73 0.87 -3.88 5.93
CA CYS A 73 0.40 -4.21 4.58
C CYS A 73 0.39 -5.72 4.34
N GLU A 74 1.43 -6.44 4.77
CA GLU A 74 1.50 -7.90 4.66
C GLU A 74 0.38 -8.60 5.41
N LYS A 75 0.12 -8.18 6.65
CA LYS A 75 -0.96 -8.73 7.47
C LYS A 75 -2.33 -8.50 6.82
N ARG A 76 -2.53 -7.32 6.21
CA ARG A 76 -3.76 -6.97 5.49
C ARG A 76 -3.92 -7.77 4.20
N PHE A 77 -2.84 -7.93 3.44
CA PHE A 77 -2.81 -8.70 2.21
C PHE A 77 -3.15 -10.17 2.48
N GLN A 78 -2.47 -10.80 3.43
CA GLN A 78 -2.75 -12.19 3.82
C GLN A 78 -4.21 -12.38 4.25
N LYS A 79 -4.77 -11.42 5.02
CA LYS A 79 -6.17 -11.46 5.43
C LYS A 79 -7.12 -11.35 4.23
N CYS A 80 -6.83 -10.45 3.28
CA CYS A 80 -7.63 -10.29 2.08
C CYS A 80 -7.70 -11.57 1.26
N LEU A 81 -6.54 -12.17 0.97
CA LEU A 81 -6.45 -13.44 0.22
C LEU A 81 -7.26 -14.56 0.89
N LYS A 82 -7.09 -14.74 2.20
CA LYS A 82 -7.85 -15.73 2.99
C LYS A 82 -9.36 -15.49 2.92
N VAL A 83 -9.81 -14.24 2.99
CA VAL A 83 -11.24 -13.89 2.91
C VAL A 83 -11.81 -14.22 1.53
N LYS A 84 -11.07 -13.97 0.45
CA LYS A 84 -11.49 -14.37 -0.91
C LYS A 84 -11.71 -15.88 -1.00
N CYS A 85 -10.76 -16.68 -0.51
CA CYS A 85 -10.89 -18.15 -0.54
C CYS A 85 -12.03 -18.69 0.34
N ARG A 86 -12.28 -18.09 1.52
CA ARG A 86 -13.36 -18.54 2.42
C ARG A 86 -14.76 -18.46 1.81
N LYS A 87 -14.97 -17.63 0.78
CA LYS A 87 -16.24 -17.51 0.06
C LYS A 87 -16.52 -18.71 -0.86
N ILE A 88 -15.51 -19.53 -1.17
CA ILE A 88 -15.66 -20.70 -2.03
C ILE A 88 -16.34 -21.83 -1.25
N ARG A 89 -17.49 -22.32 -1.77
CA ARG A 89 -18.29 -23.37 -1.13
C ARG A 89 -17.65 -24.77 -1.24
N SER A 90 -17.08 -25.09 -2.40
CA SER A 90 -16.41 -26.38 -2.62
C SER A 90 -15.14 -26.46 -1.78
N GLN A 91 -15.03 -27.49 -0.93
CA GLN A 91 -13.86 -27.68 -0.07
C GLN A 91 -12.57 -27.81 -0.87
N LYS A 92 -12.56 -28.66 -1.91
CA LYS A 92 -11.40 -28.86 -2.78
C LYS A 92 -10.94 -27.54 -3.42
N LYS A 93 -11.85 -26.79 -4.04
CA LYS A 93 -11.52 -25.49 -4.65
C LYS A 93 -11.06 -24.45 -3.63
N ARG A 94 -11.59 -24.50 -2.41
CA ARG A 94 -11.17 -23.61 -1.31
C ARG A 94 -9.75 -23.93 -0.85
N GLU A 95 -9.40 -25.20 -0.74
CA GLU A 95 -8.04 -25.66 -0.40
C GLU A 95 -7.03 -25.26 -1.49
N GLU A 96 -7.38 -25.46 -2.76
CA GLU A 96 -6.60 -24.98 -3.91
C GLU A 96 -6.38 -23.47 -3.85
N CYS A 97 -7.45 -22.68 -3.62
CA CYS A 97 -7.35 -21.23 -3.44
C CYS A 97 -6.44 -20.85 -2.26
N MET A 98 -6.54 -21.53 -1.12
CA MET A 98 -5.70 -21.26 0.04
C MET A 98 -4.22 -21.54 -0.23
N SER A 99 -3.92 -22.59 -1.02
CA SER A 99 -2.55 -22.87 -1.48
C SER A 99 -2.02 -21.73 -2.36
N THR A 100 -2.80 -21.30 -3.35
CA THR A 100 -2.45 -20.16 -4.21
C THR A 100 -2.27 -18.87 -3.38
N ALA A 101 -3.18 -18.57 -2.47
CA ALA A 101 -3.07 -17.43 -1.55
C ALA A 101 -1.77 -17.45 -0.73
N LYS A 102 -1.32 -18.64 -0.30
CA LYS A 102 -0.04 -18.79 0.40
C LYS A 102 1.14 -18.46 -0.51
N VAL A 103 1.11 -18.88 -1.78
CA VAL A 103 2.14 -18.55 -2.77
C VAL A 103 2.21 -17.03 -3.00
N PHE A 104 1.07 -16.37 -3.20
CA PHE A 104 1.00 -14.91 -3.33
C PHE A 104 1.59 -14.18 -2.13
N TYR A 105 1.20 -14.60 -0.92
CA TYR A 105 1.71 -14.01 0.31
C TYR A 105 3.23 -14.20 0.47
N ILE A 106 3.74 -15.41 0.20
CA ILE A 106 5.19 -15.68 0.27
C ILE A 106 5.94 -14.83 -0.77
N GLY A 107 5.44 -14.77 -2.01
CA GLY A 107 6.02 -13.94 -3.07
C GLY A 107 6.15 -12.48 -2.65
N ALA A 108 5.05 -11.86 -2.21
CA ALA A 108 5.04 -10.47 -1.74
C ALA A 108 6.00 -10.21 -0.56
N ASN A 109 6.22 -11.21 0.30
CA ASN A 109 7.17 -11.08 1.41
C ASN A 109 8.62 -11.23 0.96
N MET A 110 8.91 -12.11 -0.01
CA MET A 110 10.26 -12.38 -0.49
C MET A 110 10.79 -11.31 -1.44
N VAL A 111 9.96 -10.79 -2.35
CA VAL A 111 10.40 -9.84 -3.39
C VAL A 111 9.83 -8.42 -3.23
N GLY A 112 8.98 -8.20 -2.22
CA GLY A 112 8.25 -6.94 -2.09
C GLY A 112 9.00 -5.77 -1.45
N CYS A 113 10.27 -5.90 -1.05
CA CYS A 113 11.01 -4.79 -0.44
C CYS A 113 11.22 -3.64 -1.42
N SER A 114 11.71 -3.90 -2.64
CA SER A 114 11.92 -2.85 -3.63
C SER A 114 10.62 -2.12 -3.96
N ALA A 115 9.54 -2.86 -4.23
CA ALA A 115 8.24 -2.25 -4.49
C ALA A 115 7.72 -1.41 -3.31
N TYR A 116 7.93 -1.86 -2.07
CA TYR A 116 7.57 -1.10 -0.88
C TYR A 116 8.39 0.18 -0.74
N GLU A 117 9.71 0.08 -0.88
CA GLU A 117 10.62 1.22 -0.76
C GLU A 117 10.36 2.27 -1.83
N ASP A 118 10.12 1.86 -3.07
CA ASP A 118 9.83 2.77 -4.17
C ASP A 118 8.48 3.45 -3.98
N ALA A 119 7.44 2.70 -3.56
CA ALA A 119 6.16 3.29 -3.19
C ALA A 119 6.27 4.29 -2.03
N GLN A 120 7.13 4.03 -1.02
CA GLN A 120 7.38 4.97 0.07
C GLN A 120 8.11 6.23 -0.42
N LYS A 121 9.10 6.11 -1.31
CA LYS A 121 9.81 7.26 -1.90
C LYS A 121 8.89 8.14 -2.74
N GLU A 122 7.91 7.55 -3.44
CA GLU A 122 6.92 8.30 -4.22
C GLU A 122 5.88 8.99 -3.33
N ALA A 123 5.42 8.32 -2.26
CA ALA A 123 4.34 8.82 -1.42
C ALA A 123 4.79 9.74 -0.28
N CYS A 124 6.06 9.64 0.13
CA CYS A 124 6.64 10.44 1.20
C CYS A 124 7.60 11.51 0.69
N GLU A 125 7.66 12.60 1.43
CA GLU A 125 8.76 13.55 1.36
C GLU A 125 9.36 13.76 2.76
N CYS A 126 10.63 14.13 2.80
CA CYS A 126 11.25 14.56 4.05
C CYS A 126 11.09 16.06 4.17
N VAL A 127 10.43 16.54 5.22
CA VAL A 127 10.23 17.98 5.53
C VAL A 127 10.92 18.35 6.85
N PRO A 128 11.14 19.65 7.16
CA PRO A 128 11.55 20.05 8.51
C PRO A 128 10.62 19.45 9.59
N ALA A 129 11.19 18.94 10.68
CA ALA A 129 10.43 18.15 11.66
C ALA A 129 9.27 18.93 12.31
N ASP A 130 9.43 20.23 12.48
CA ASP A 130 8.41 21.17 12.98
C ASP A 130 7.26 21.41 11.99
N ILE A 131 7.42 21.06 10.71
CA ILE A 131 6.42 21.23 9.66
C ILE A 131 5.68 19.91 9.36
N ALA A 132 6.18 18.75 9.76
CA ALA A 132 5.60 17.45 9.39
C ALA A 132 4.13 17.27 9.81
N ALA A 133 3.76 17.75 11.01
CA ALA A 133 2.37 17.72 11.46
C ALA A 133 1.46 18.59 10.58
N PHE A 134 1.93 19.79 10.22
CA PHE A 134 1.21 20.69 9.31
C PHE A 134 1.06 20.08 7.91
N ALA A 135 2.13 19.50 7.34
CA ALA A 135 2.08 18.84 6.04
C ALA A 135 1.10 17.65 6.03
N THR A 136 1.10 16.85 7.09
CA THR A 136 0.14 15.74 7.27
C THR A 136 -1.30 16.26 7.29
N ARG A 137 -1.56 17.34 8.02
CA ARG A 137 -2.87 17.99 8.08
C ARG A 137 -3.33 18.52 6.72
N GLU A 138 -2.45 19.21 6.00
CA GLU A 138 -2.72 19.71 4.66
C GLU A 138 -3.05 18.59 3.67
N ARG A 139 -2.36 17.44 3.78
CA ARG A 139 -2.68 16.25 3.00
C ARG A 139 -4.07 15.71 3.33
N VAL A 140 -4.45 15.62 4.62
CA VAL A 140 -5.82 15.16 5.01
C VAL A 140 -6.86 16.08 4.39
N LYS A 141 -6.69 17.39 4.54
CA LYS A 141 -7.61 18.39 4.00
C LYS A 141 -7.74 18.29 2.49
N TYR A 142 -6.61 18.24 1.79
CA TYR A 142 -6.57 18.06 0.33
C TYR A 142 -7.31 16.79 -0.09
N PHE A 143 -6.98 15.66 0.52
CA PHE A 143 -7.57 14.37 0.20
C PHE A 143 -9.10 14.38 0.38
N LEU A 144 -9.61 14.92 1.48
CA LEU A 144 -11.04 14.96 1.76
C LEU A 144 -11.78 15.84 0.75
N LYS A 145 -11.22 17.01 0.42
CA LYS A 145 -11.80 17.94 -0.55
C LYS A 145 -11.86 17.34 -1.95
N GLU A 146 -10.74 16.83 -2.46
CA GLU A 146 -10.66 16.27 -3.83
C GLU A 146 -11.49 15.00 -4.01
N ASN A 147 -11.74 14.27 -2.92
CA ASN A 147 -12.61 13.10 -2.94
C ASN A 147 -14.08 13.42 -2.61
N GLY A 148 -14.42 14.70 -2.45
CA GLY A 148 -15.79 15.18 -2.27
C GLY A 148 -16.44 14.71 -0.97
N ALA A 149 -15.65 14.64 0.10
CA ALA A 149 -16.17 14.45 1.46
C ALA A 149 -17.18 15.56 1.81
N PRO A 150 -18.12 15.31 2.74
CA PRO A 150 -19.02 16.35 3.25
C PRO A 150 -18.22 17.54 3.82
N ASP A 151 -18.72 18.76 3.66
CA ASP A 151 -18.02 19.98 4.15
C ASP A 151 -17.71 19.88 5.65
N ALA A 152 -18.64 19.33 6.44
CA ALA A 152 -18.46 19.08 7.87
C ALA A 152 -17.26 18.17 8.22
N ASP A 153 -16.80 17.33 7.29
CA ASP A 153 -15.59 16.49 7.46
C ASP A 153 -14.30 17.26 7.09
N VAL A 154 -14.41 18.36 6.34
CA VAL A 154 -13.28 19.20 5.86
C VAL A 154 -13.00 20.39 6.79
N GLU A 155 -13.92 20.69 7.70
CA GLU A 155 -13.74 21.70 8.74
C GLU A 155 -12.50 21.42 9.61
N GLU A 156 -11.84 22.49 10.04
CA GLU A 156 -10.56 22.45 10.73
C GLU A 156 -10.63 21.59 12.01
N GLU A 157 -11.69 21.75 12.81
CA GLU A 157 -11.89 21.01 14.05
C GLU A 157 -12.15 19.52 13.82
N ALA A 158 -12.82 19.17 12.71
CA ALA A 158 -13.08 17.77 12.35
C ALA A 158 -11.79 17.06 11.91
N ILE A 159 -10.94 17.77 11.17
CA ILE A 159 -9.61 17.29 10.78
C ILE A 159 -8.72 17.14 12.01
N ASP A 160 -8.71 18.12 12.92
CA ASP A 160 -7.88 18.09 14.13
C ASP A 160 -8.31 16.94 15.07
N ALA A 161 -9.62 16.75 15.25
CA ALA A 161 -10.16 15.62 16.03
C ALA A 161 -9.81 14.26 15.39
N LEU A 162 -9.80 14.19 14.05
CA LEU A 162 -9.39 13.00 13.33
C LEU A 162 -7.89 12.73 13.51
N LEU A 163 -7.04 13.74 13.39
CA LEU A 163 -5.59 13.61 13.59
C LEU A 163 -5.26 13.20 15.03
N GLU A 164 -5.89 13.82 16.04
CA GLU A 164 -5.65 13.46 17.43
C GLU A 164 -6.09 12.01 17.74
N LYS A 165 -7.20 11.55 17.14
CA LYS A 165 -7.67 10.16 17.27
C LYS A 165 -6.64 9.13 16.75
N TYR A 166 -5.81 9.51 15.78
CA TYR A 166 -4.81 8.64 15.15
C TYR A 166 -3.38 9.13 15.36
N LYS A 167 -3.13 9.90 16.41
CA LYS A 167 -1.80 10.44 16.70
C LYS A 167 -0.76 9.32 16.81
N GLY A 168 0.26 9.36 15.96
CA GLY A 168 1.29 8.33 15.83
C GLY A 168 0.89 7.09 15.01
N ASP A 169 -0.34 7.04 14.48
CA ASP A 169 -0.86 6.00 13.56
C ASP A 169 -1.60 6.64 12.37
N GLU A 170 -1.17 7.84 11.95
CA GLU A 170 -1.67 8.59 10.81
C GLU A 170 -1.63 7.78 9.50
N PRO A 171 -0.63 6.91 9.23
CA PRO A 171 -0.69 6.01 8.08
C PRO A 171 -1.94 5.11 8.10
N THR A 172 -2.32 4.54 9.24
CA THR A 172 -3.55 3.73 9.34
C THR A 172 -4.80 4.58 9.15
N MET A 173 -4.80 5.82 9.64
CA MET A 173 -5.87 6.79 9.38
C MET A 173 -6.06 7.00 7.88
N PHE A 174 -4.99 7.33 7.14
CA PHE A 174 -5.06 7.55 5.69
C PHE A 174 -5.56 6.32 4.94
N LEU A 175 -5.08 5.12 5.29
CA LEU A 175 -5.57 3.89 4.66
C LEU A 175 -7.07 3.67 4.93
N ARG A 176 -7.58 4.08 6.10
CA ARG A 176 -9.02 4.02 6.43
C ARG A 176 -9.83 5.07 5.65
N LEU A 177 -9.32 6.29 5.52
CA LEU A 177 -9.92 7.33 4.68
C LEU A 177 -10.00 6.87 3.23
N LEU A 178 -8.88 6.36 2.71
CA LEU A 178 -8.79 5.75 1.39
C LEU A 178 -9.84 4.66 1.19
N LYS A 179 -10.12 3.83 2.21
CA LYS A 179 -11.12 2.75 2.20
C LYS A 179 -12.59 3.17 2.37
N ASN A 180 -12.86 4.38 2.85
CA ASN A 180 -14.21 4.78 3.25
C ASN A 180 -15.07 5.20 2.04
N PRO A 181 -16.14 4.44 1.68
CA PRO A 181 -16.99 4.78 0.55
C PRO A 181 -17.77 6.09 0.70
N SER A 182 -18.11 6.51 1.92
CA SER A 182 -18.86 7.76 2.17
C SER A 182 -18.04 9.02 1.93
N ARG A 183 -16.72 8.88 1.78
CA ARG A 183 -15.78 9.98 1.50
C ARG A 183 -15.18 9.86 0.09
N ARG A 184 -15.89 9.18 -0.82
CA ARG A 184 -15.51 8.93 -2.23
C ARG A 184 -16.68 9.31 -3.17
N LYS A 185 -16.74 10.55 -3.64
CA LYS A 185 -17.72 10.94 -4.69
C LYS A 185 -17.33 10.43 -6.08
N LYS A 186 -16.03 10.27 -6.39
CA LYS A 186 -15.58 9.48 -7.54
C LYS A 186 -15.72 8.00 -7.19
N LYS A 187 -16.39 7.20 -8.04
CA LYS A 187 -16.62 5.75 -7.88
C LYS A 187 -15.32 5.03 -7.51
N GLY A 188 -15.07 4.84 -6.21
CA GLY A 188 -13.78 4.36 -5.75
C GLY A 188 -12.69 5.40 -5.99
N ILE A 189 -11.73 5.50 -5.09
CA ILE A 189 -10.41 5.94 -5.55
C ILE A 189 -10.01 4.88 -6.56
N GLN A 190 -10.04 5.24 -7.84
CA GLN A 190 -9.48 4.39 -8.87
C GLN A 190 -8.01 4.36 -8.54
N ILE A 191 -7.58 3.24 -7.95
CA ILE A 191 -6.16 2.99 -7.83
C ILE A 191 -5.71 2.86 -9.28
N GLU A 192 -5.06 3.91 -9.79
CA GLU A 192 -4.79 4.01 -11.22
C GLU A 192 -3.84 2.89 -11.61
N LYS A 193 -4.16 2.18 -12.70
CA LYS A 193 -3.30 1.11 -13.15
C LYS A 193 -2.05 1.71 -13.79
N LYS A 194 -0.88 1.54 -13.15
CA LYS A 194 0.40 1.77 -13.85
C LYS A 194 0.51 0.68 -14.93
N VAL A 195 0.26 1.06 -16.19
CA VAL A 195 0.51 0.18 -17.34
C VAL A 195 2.04 0.07 -17.48
N PRO A 196 2.63 -1.13 -17.46
CA PRO A 196 4.05 -1.29 -17.76
C PRO A 196 4.30 -0.75 -19.17
N VAL A 197 5.21 0.20 -19.31
CA VAL A 197 5.71 0.62 -20.62
C VAL A 197 6.48 -0.59 -21.18
N GLU A 198 5.88 -1.34 -22.09
CA GLU A 198 6.66 -2.24 -22.95
C GLU A 198 7.55 -1.33 -23.80
N GLU A 199 8.84 -1.29 -23.51
CA GLU A 199 9.86 -0.86 -24.48
C GLU A 199 9.79 -1.82 -25.66
N HIS A 200 8.87 -1.56 -26.58
CA HIS A 200 9.00 -2.00 -27.95
C HIS A 200 10.11 -1.16 -28.57
N GLU A 201 11.34 -1.65 -28.49
CA GLU A 201 12.33 -1.38 -29.54
C GLU A 201 11.77 -2.02 -30.84
N GLU A 202 11.07 -1.21 -31.65
CA GLU A 202 10.86 -1.50 -33.06
C GLU A 202 12.12 -1.12 -33.85
N LEU A 203 12.67 -2.15 -34.52
CA LEU A 203 13.50 -2.13 -35.74
C LEU A 203 14.91 -1.51 -35.72
#